data_AF-A0A2V8X3B8-F1
#
_entry.id   AF-A0A2V8X3B8-F1
#
_cell.length_a   1.000
_cell.length_b   1.000
_cell.length_c   1.000
_cell.angle_alpha   90.00
_cell.angle_beta   90.00
_cell.angle_gamma   90.00
#
_symmetry.space_group_name_H-M   'P 1'
#
loop_
_entity.id
_entity.type
_entity.pdbx_description
1 polymer ?
#
loop_
_entity_poly.entity_id
_entity_poly.type
_entity_poly.pdbx_seq_one_letter_code
_entity_poly.pdbx_strand_id
1 'polypeptide(L)' 'MVKRYAASRSLTLGEAVSDLVQRALTVPRPTKEVNGVQVFDLPPESPRVTTKKVRELDAEQK' A
#
# COMPACT_ATOMS: atom_id res chain seq x y z
N MET A 1 -9.90 14.59 -5.38
CA MET A 1 -10.17 13.56 -4.35
C MET A 1 -10.54 14.19 -3.01
N VAL A 2 -9.63 14.92 -2.34
CA VAL A 2 -9.89 15.52 -1.02
C VAL A 2 -11.04 16.54 -1.01
N LYS A 3 -11.15 17.42 -2.01
CA LYS A 3 -12.29 18.38 -2.10
C LYS A 3 -13.66 17.70 -2.15
N ARG A 4 -13.78 16.59 -2.88
CA ARG A 4 -15.03 15.80 -2.95
C ARG A 4 -15.31 15.10 -1.62
N TYR A 5 -14.28 14.55 -0.98
CA TYR A 5 -14.38 13.95 0.34
C TYR A 5 -14.85 14.96 1.40
N ALA A 6 -14.24 16.14 1.43
CA ALA A 6 -14.62 17.25 2.29
C ALA A 6 -16.08 17.67 2.08
N ALA A 7 -16.50 17.88 0.83
CA ALA A 7 -17.88 18.23 0.49
C ALA A 7 -18.89 17.14 0.88
N SER A 8 -18.56 15.86 0.65
CA SER A 8 -19.45 14.74 0.98
C SER A 8 -19.63 14.52 2.49
N ARG A 9 -18.76 15.10 3.31
CA ARG A 9 -18.77 14.97 4.78
C ARG A 9 -18.93 16.31 5.51
N SER A 10 -19.22 17.38 4.77
CA SER A 10 -19.32 18.75 5.30
C SER A 10 -18.13 19.16 6.17
N LEU A 11 -16.92 18.77 5.77
CA LEU A 11 -15.67 19.13 6.43
C LEU A 11 -15.00 20.31 5.72
N THR A 12 -14.24 21.10 6.47
CA THR A 12 -13.23 21.97 5.85
C THR A 12 -12.17 21.12 5.13
N LEU A 13 -11.43 21.75 4.21
CA LEU A 13 -10.38 21.04 3.49
C LEU A 13 -9.27 20.54 4.44
N GLY A 14 -8.93 21.31 5.48
CA GLY A 14 -7.93 20.94 6.48
C GLY A 14 -8.35 19.72 7.29
N GLU A 15 -9.58 19.72 7.81
CA GLU A 15 -10.14 18.58 8.55
C GLU A 15 -10.20 17.31 7.70
N ALA A 16 -10.59 17.45 6.43
CA ALA A 16 -10.60 16.34 5.49
C ALA A 16 -9.20 15.74 5.26
N VAL A 17 -8.16 16.57 5.17
CA VAL A 17 -6.78 16.09 5.07
C VAL A 17 -6.36 15.38 6.36
N SER A 18 -6.59 16.01 7.52
CA SER A 18 -6.22 15.44 8.82
C SER A 18 -6.90 14.09 9.07
N ASP A 19 -8.19 13.97 8.79
CA ASP A 19 -8.95 12.72 8.92
C ASP A 19 -8.41 11.62 7.99
N LEU A 20 -8.11 11.94 6.73
CA LEU A 20 -7.52 10.97 5.80
C LEU A 20 -6.13 10.49 6.25
N VAL A 21 -5.29 11.40 6.75
CA VAL A 21 -3.96 11.06 7.27
C VAL A 21 -4.08 10.17 8.51
N GLN A 22 -4.94 10.54 9.47
CA GLN A 22 -5.14 9.72 10.67
C GLN A 22 -5.63 8.31 10.31
N ARG A 23 -6.55 8.18 9.35
CA ARG A 23 -6.99 6.87 8.86
C ARG A 23 -5.86 6.08 8.23
N ALA A 24 -5.06 6.72 7.37
CA ALA A 24 -3.93 6.04 6.74
C ALA A 24 -2.90 5.53 7.76
N LEU A 25 -2.70 6.24 8.87
CA LEU A 25 -1.77 5.87 9.93
C LEU A 25 -2.34 4.84 10.92
N THR A 26 -3.65 4.81 11.10
CA THR A 26 -4.32 3.89 12.04
C THR A 26 -4.69 2.56 11.42
N VAL A 27 -4.82 2.48 10.09
CA VAL A 27 -5.04 1.21 9.40
C VAL A 27 -3.80 0.34 9.59
N PRO A 28 -3.92 -0.84 10.22
CA PRO A 28 -2.82 -1.79 10.32
C PRO A 28 -2.30 -2.08 8.92
N ARG A 29 -1.00 -1.88 8.70
CA ARG A 29 -0.37 -2.31 7.46
C ARG A 29 -0.62 -3.81 7.34
N PRO A 30 -1.05 -4.34 6.18
CA PRO A 30 -1.34 -5.76 5.99
C PRO A 30 -0.03 -6.58 5.91
N THR A 31 0.92 -6.24 6.76
CA THR A 31 2.25 -6.81 6.82
C THR A 31 2.55 -7.23 8.25
N LYS A 32 3.30 -8.31 8.39
CA LYS A 32 3.72 -8.89 9.66
C LYS A 32 5.24 -8.93 9.73
N GLU A 33 5.79 -8.80 10.93
CA GLU A 33 7.21 -8.99 11.13
C GLU A 33 7.51 -10.50 11.24
N VAL A 34 8.44 -11.00 10.42
CA VAL A 34 8.94 -12.37 10.48
C VAL A 34 10.46 -12.29 10.51
N ASN A 35 11.07 -12.71 11.62
CA ASN A 35 12.52 -12.69 11.81
C ASN A 35 13.16 -11.30 11.56
N GLY A 36 12.52 -10.22 12.03
CA GLY A 36 12.99 -8.85 11.81
C GLY A 36 12.77 -8.29 10.40
N VAL A 37 12.06 -9.02 9.53
CA VAL A 37 11.73 -8.59 8.17
C VAL A 37 10.23 -8.35 8.06
N GLN A 38 9.84 -7.21 7.47
CA GLN A 38 8.44 -6.92 7.20
C GLN A 38 7.97 -7.74 5.98
N VAL A 39 6.99 -8.63 6.18
CA VAL A 39 6.45 -9.53 5.17
C VAL A 39 4.99 -9.17 4.88
N PHE A 40 4.63 -9.14 3.59
CA PHE A 40 3.24 -9.06 3.12
C PHE A 40 2.80 -10.44 2.64
N ASP A 41 1.67 -10.95 3.13
CA ASP A 41 1.08 -12.18 2.59
C ASP A 41 0.35 -11.84 1.28
N LEU A 42 0.89 -12.33 0.16
CA LEU A 42 0.27 -12.20 -1.14
C LEU A 42 -1.01 -13.05 -1.21
N PRO A 43 -2.06 -12.59 -1.93
CA PRO A 43 -3.22 -13.43 -2.24
C PRO A 43 -2.82 -14.76 -2.89
N PRO A 44 -3.53 -15.87 -2.64
CA PRO A 44 -3.17 -17.21 -3.15
C PRO A 44 -3.02 -17.29 -4.69
N GLU A 45 -3.76 -16.45 -5.41
CA GLU A 45 -3.73 -16.33 -6.86
C GLU A 45 -2.50 -15.57 -7.41
N SER A 46 -1.67 -15.01 -6.53
CA SER A 46 -0.51 -14.24 -6.93
C SER A 46 0.51 -15.10 -7.68
N PRO A 47 1.08 -14.62 -8.79
CA PRO A 47 2.02 -15.40 -9.58
C PRO A 47 3.28 -15.69 -8.77
N ARG A 48 3.74 -16.95 -8.84
CA ARG A 48 4.98 -17.35 -8.17
C ARG A 48 6.18 -16.64 -8.79
N VAL A 49 6.97 -15.98 -7.97
CA VAL A 49 8.27 -15.45 -8.38
C VAL A 49 9.23 -16.62 -8.61
N THR A 50 9.84 -16.67 -9.80
CA THR A 50 10.81 -17.72 -10.17
C THR A 50 12.15 -17.08 -10.53
N THR A 51 13.23 -17.82 -10.30
CA THR A 51 14.58 -17.39 -10.67
C THR A 51 14.71 -17.06 -12.15
N LYS A 52 14.02 -17.80 -13.02
CA LYS A 52 13.99 -17.52 -14.46
C LYS A 52 13.44 -16.11 -14.73
N LYS A 53 12.28 -15.78 -14.16
CA LYS A 53 11.64 -14.47 -14.37
C LYS A 53 12.48 -13.32 -13.82
N VAL A 54 13.15 -13.51 -12.69
CA VAL A 54 14.06 -12.49 -12.12
C VAL A 54 15.23 -12.22 -13.08
N ARG A 55 15.86 -13.28 -13.62
CA ARG A 55 16.99 -13.12 -14.56
C ARG A 55 16.60 -12.42 -15.86
N GLU A 56 15.40 -12.69 -16.38
CA GLU A 56 14.86 -12.01 -17.56
C GLU A 56 14.71 -10.50 -17.31
N LEU A 57 14.11 -10.12 -16.18
CA LEU A 57 13.89 -8.71 -15.81
C LEU A 57 15.19 -7.94 -15.56
N ASP A 58 16.20 -8.59 -14.96
CA ASP A 58 17.52 -7.98 -14.74
C ASP A 58 18.27 -7.74 -16.07
N ALA A 59 18.09 -8.62 -17.05
CA ALA A 59 18.70 -8.49 -18.36
C ALA A 59 18.04 -7.37 -19.20
N GLU A 60 16.74 -7.15 -19.05
CA GLU A 60 16.00 -6.06 -19.71
C GLU A 60 16.39 -4.66 -19.19
N GLN A 61 16.98 -4.56 -18.00
CA GLN A 61 17.39 -3.30 -17.37
C GLN A 61 18.86 -2.91 -17.66
N LYS A 62 19.59 -3.71 -18.45
CA LYS A 62 20.96 -3.42 -18.92
C LYS A 62 20.97 -2.96 -20.36
#